data_AF-A0A1T5CV37-F1
#
_entry.id   AF-A0A1T5CV37-F1
#
_cell.length_a   1.000
_cell.length_b   1.000
_cell.length_c   1.000
_cell.angle_alpha   90.00
_cell.angle_beta   90.00
_cell.angle_gamma   90.00
#
_symmetry.space_group_name_H-M   'P 1'
#
loop_
_entity.id
_entity.type
_entity.pdbx_description
1 polymer ?
#
loop_
_entity_poly.entity_id
_entity_poly.type
_entity_poly.pdbx_seq_one_letter_code
_entity_poly.pdbx_strand_id
1 'polypeptide(L)' 'MTVEVATIAQGLSHIEKAFLRRVCDGQPLALANRVEDRARQRLRKLGLVHVVKNPRRWEALPLGVEVRGAL' A
#
# COMPACT_ATOMS: atom_id res chain seq x y z
N MET A 1 12.86 -7.68 13.16
CA MET A 1 12.16 -7.01 12.04
C MET A 1 10.89 -7.75 11.61
N THR A 2 10.80 -9.08 11.63
CA THR A 2 9.60 -9.85 11.22
C THR A 2 8.33 -9.57 12.04
N VAL A 3 8.45 -9.35 13.35
CA VAL A 3 7.31 -9.07 14.24
C VAL A 3 6.61 -7.75 13.88
N GLU A 4 7.37 -6.75 13.45
CA GLU A 4 6.86 -5.43 13.08
C GLU A 4 6.05 -5.49 11.77
N VAL A 5 6.57 -6.21 10.77
CA VAL A 5 5.89 -6.43 9.48
C VAL A 5 4.53 -7.13 9.68
N ALA A 6 4.49 -8.20 10.48
CA ALA A 6 3.26 -8.91 10.78
C ALA A 6 2.23 -8.03 11.53
N THR A 7 2.70 -7.19 12.45
CA THR A 7 1.85 -6.25 13.20
C THR A 7 1.23 -5.22 12.27
N ILE A 8 2.03 -4.63 11.36
CA ILE A 8 1.54 -3.70 10.34
C ILE A 8 0.51 -4.40 9.45
N ALA A 9 0.83 -5.58 8.93
CA ALA A 9 -0.04 -6.38 8.07
C ALA A 9 -1.40 -6.69 8.71
N GLN A 10 -1.41 -7.06 9.99
CA GLN A 10 -2.64 -7.29 10.77
C GLN A 10 -3.45 -6.02 10.95
N GLY A 11 -2.79 -4.88 11.18
CA GLY A 11 -3.42 -3.56 11.37
C GLY A 11 -3.98 -2.90 10.11
N LEU A 12 -3.76 -3.47 8.92
CA LEU A 12 -4.34 -2.97 7.67
C LEU A 12 -5.80 -3.42 7.49
N SER A 13 -6.65 -2.49 7.09
CA SER A 13 -8.01 -2.75 6.64
C SER A 13 -8.05 -3.50 5.31
N HIS A 14 -9.21 -4.07 4.95
CA HIS A 14 -9.37 -4.79 3.68
C HIS A 14 -9.04 -3.91 2.45
N ILE A 15 -9.42 -2.64 2.47
CA ILE A 15 -9.17 -1.69 1.37
C ILE A 15 -7.67 -1.39 1.24
N GLU A 16 -6.98 -1.21 2.37
CA GLU A 16 -5.53 -0.99 2.40
C GLU A 16 -4.78 -2.22 1.88
N LYS A 17 -5.17 -3.41 2.32
CA LYS A 17 -4.59 -4.68 1.82
C LYS A 17 -4.79 -4.84 0.32
N ALA A 18 -6.00 -4.59 -0.18
CA ALA A 18 -6.32 -4.69 -1.60
C ALA A 18 -5.52 -3.67 -2.43
N PHE A 19 -5.39 -2.44 -1.96
CA PHE A 19 -4.59 -1.41 -2.62
C PHE A 19 -3.11 -1.77 -2.63
N LEU A 20 -2.54 -2.21 -1.50
CA LEU A 20 -1.12 -2.61 -1.42
C LEU A 20 -0.81 -3.78 -2.36
N ARG A 21 -1.66 -4.81 -2.39
CA ARG A 21 -1.51 -5.94 -3.33
C ARG A 21 -1.48 -5.46 -4.78
N ARG A 22 -2.45 -4.62 -5.19
CA ARG A 22 -2.49 -4.08 -6.55
C ARG A 22 -1.23 -3.29 -6.93
N VAL A 23 -0.72 -2.46 -6.02
CA VAL A 23 0.51 -1.68 -6.27
C VAL A 23 1.72 -2.62 -6.44
N CYS A 24 1.88 -3.61 -5.55
CA CYS A 24 2.98 -4.57 -5.62
C CYS A 24 2.89 -5.47 -6.86
N ASP A 25 1.68 -5.82 -7.30
CA ASP A 25 1.44 -6.69 -8.45
C ASP A 25 1.40 -5.91 -9.79
N GLY A 26 1.68 -4.59 -9.78
CA GLY A 26 1.68 -3.74 -10.97
C GLY A 26 0.30 -3.61 -11.63
N GLN A 27 -0.78 -3.87 -10.89
CA GLN A 27 -2.13 -3.87 -11.43
C GLN A 27 -2.67 -2.44 -11.63
N PRO A 28 -3.53 -2.23 -12.64
CA PRO A 28 -4.19 -0.94 -12.84
C PRO A 28 -4.98 -0.49 -11.61
N LEU A 29 -4.92 0.81 -11.32
CA LEU A 29 -5.67 1.44 -10.24
C LEU A 29 -6.79 2.30 -10.80
N ALA A 30 -8.02 2.03 -10.36
CA ALA A 30 -9.16 2.90 -10.64
C ALA A 30 -9.03 4.25 -9.92
N LEU A 31 -9.85 5.22 -10.35
CA LEU A 31 -10.06 6.45 -9.60
C LEU A 31 -10.56 6.12 -8.19
N ALA A 32 -9.89 6.70 -7.19
CA ALA A 32 -10.26 6.48 -5.80
C ALA A 32 -11.50 7.28 -5.42
N ASN A 33 -12.42 6.63 -4.71
CA ASN A 33 -13.37 7.34 -3.88
C ASN A 33 -12.69 7.89 -2.60
N ARG A 34 -13.45 8.63 -1.77
CA ARG A 34 -12.91 9.26 -0.54
C ARG A 34 -12.34 8.26 0.47
N VAL A 35 -12.92 7.05 0.58
CA VAL A 35 -12.45 6.01 1.50
C VAL A 35 -11.14 5.41 0.98
N GLU A 36 -11.07 5.12 -0.32
CA GLU A 36 -9.87 4.61 -0.97
C GLU A 36 -8.73 5.63 -0.92
N ASP A 37 -9.01 6.92 -1.14
CA ASP A 37 -7.96 7.94 -1.03
C ASP A 37 -7.38 8.01 0.38
N ARG A 38 -8.22 7.92 1.42
CA ARG A 38 -7.74 7.82 2.81
C ARG A 38 -6.84 6.62 3.03
N ALA A 39 -7.21 5.45 2.49
CA ALA A 39 -6.37 4.25 2.56
C ALA A 39 -5.02 4.47 1.87
N ARG A 40 -5.02 5.03 0.64
CA ARG A 40 -3.79 5.35 -0.10
C ARG A 40 -2.88 6.32 0.66
N GLN A 41 -3.44 7.39 1.23
CA GLN A 41 -2.67 8.35 2.03
C GLN A 41 -2.14 7.74 3.32
N ARG A 42 -2.90 6.86 3.97
CA ARG A 42 -2.45 6.16 5.17
C ARG A 42 -1.27 5.23 4.87
N LEU A 43 -1.35 4.42 3.81
CA LEU A 43 -0.23 3.56 3.41
C LEU A 43 1.02 4.36 3.02
N ARG A 44 0.84 5.54 2.41
CA ARG A 44 1.94 6.47 2.14
C ARG A 44 2.59 6.99 3.41
N LYS A 45 1.79 7.37 4.41
CA LYS A 45 2.30 7.83 5.72
C LYS A 45 3.03 6.73 6.49
N LEU A 46 2.62 5.48 6.31
CA LEU A 46 3.29 4.31 6.88
C LEU A 46 4.58 3.92 6.14
N GLY A 47 4.94 4.62 5.05
CA GLY A 47 6.15 4.30 4.29
C GLY A 47 6.06 2.99 3.49
N LEU A 48 4.84 2.49 3.23
CA LEU A 48 4.65 1.27 2.43
C LEU A 48 4.64 1.55 0.93
N VAL A 49 4.19 2.74 0.55
CA VAL A 49 4.09 3.17 -0.86
C VAL A 49 4.50 4.63 -1.00
N HIS A 50 4.86 5.02 -2.21
CA HIS A 50 5.08 6.42 -2.57
C HIS A 50 4.42 6.78 -3.91
N VAL A 51 4.30 8.08 -4.17
CA VAL A 51 3.74 8.60 -5.42
C VAL A 51 4.89 9.13 -6.26
N VAL A 52 5.12 8.51 -7.41
CA VAL A 52 6.05 9.01 -8.43
C VAL A 52 5.32 10.03 -9.30
N LYS A 53 6.02 11.10 -9.66
CA LYS A 53 5.51 12.12 -10.58
C LYS A 53 6.02 11.81 -11.99
N ASN A 54 5.20 12.12 -12.99
CA ASN A 54 5.52 12.08 -14.42
C ASN A 54 5.88 10.68 -15.00
N PRO A 55 4.90 9.83 -15.33
CA PRO A 55 3.46 9.96 -15.07
C PRO A 55 3.13 9.71 -13.59
N ARG A 56 2.00 10.26 -13.10
CA ARG A 56 1.61 10.08 -11.70
C ARG A 56 1.22 8.62 -11.46
N ARG A 57 2.02 7.88 -10.67
CA ARG A 57 1.76 6.48 -10.32
C ARG A 57 2.11 6.18 -8.87
N TRP A 58 1.57 5.07 -8.38
CA TRP A 58 1.90 4.53 -7.07
C TRP A 58 2.92 3.41 -7.22
N GLU A 59 3.91 3.39 -6.33
CA GLU A 59 4.93 2.35 -6.28
C GLU A 59 5.10 1.86 -4.84
N ALA A 60 5.40 0.58 -4.67
CA ALA A 60 5.68 -0.01 -3.37
C ALA A 60 7.12 0.29 -2.94
N LEU A 61 7.30 0.67 -1.69
CA LEU A 61 8.61 0.78 -1.04
C LEU A 61 9.04 -0.61 -0.52
N PRO A 62 10.32 -0.83 -0.16
CA PRO A 62 10.80 -2.12 0.34
C PRO A 62 9.94 -2.68 1.48
N LEU A 63 9.60 -1.83 2.47
CA LEU A 63 8.71 -2.20 3.57
C LEU A 63 7.31 -2.61 3.08
N GLY A 64 6.78 -1.97 2.05
CA GLY A 64 5.50 -2.36 1.44
C GLY A 64 5.53 -3.73 0.78
N VAL A 65 6.66 -4.10 0.15
CA VAL A 65 6.86 -5.43 -0.44
C VAL A 65 6.93 -6.50 0.65
N GLU A 66 7.66 -6.23 1.74
CA GLU A 66 7.72 -7.12 2.91
C GLU A 66 6.36 -7.32 3.56
N VAL A 67 5.62 -6.22 3.79
CA VAL A 67 4.25 -6.28 4.34
C VAL A 67 3.33 -7.05 3.43
N ARG A 68 3.41 -6.88 2.09
CA ARG A 68 2.64 -7.67 1.13
C ARG A 68 2.95 -9.17 1.24
N GLY A 69 4.19 -9.56 1.52
CA GLY A 69 4.55 -10.95 1.75
C GLY A 69 3.90 -11.57 3.00
N ALA A 70 3.50 -10.73 3.96
CA ALA A 70 2.80 -11.13 5.18
C ALA A 70 1.26 -11.02 5.10
N LEU A 71 0.70 -10.60 3.94
CA LEU A 71 -0.74 -10.43 3.71
C LEU A 71 -1.42 -11.65 3.09
#